data_AF-A0A9P7T212-F1
#
_entry.id   AF-A0A9P7T212-F1
#
_cell.length_a   1.000
_cell.length_b   1.000
_cell.length_c   1.000
_cell.angle_alpha   90.00
_cell.angle_beta   90.00
_cell.angle_gamma   90.00
#
_symmetry.space_group_name_H-M   'P 1'
#
loop_
_entity.id
_entity.type
_entity.pdbx_description
1 polymer ?
#
loop_
_entity_poly.entity_id
_entity_poly.type
_entity_poly.pdbx_seq_one_letter_code
_entity_poly.pdbx_strand_id
1 'polypeptide(L)'
;MATAHRILIPVHNTGLWKPNQDEETAAKVVELLQDDFEITHHLLALYGTGAPVSALQAAYDANESYQKRSTPVRDTVVQELQHDWSANAPKYLGLGKHYCDFLRFFQLEIDNKGCEVVVNEFLCQDTSKCRDIVQRLFAGIAHPLIQLQYGLEWEQPAIIASGLAQAAVHRNPLGDFFDKVDAAAKSLHQSGANVDGWRLSEICENIRRDHPGLSNSAVWDDDNPLYEGVLRRGLQEAVTLLAALRVKEDDVEERTAEMLHHNAYVAAAASWNPPHIPKFDFFLMSVMLLFYS
;
A
#
# COMPACT_ATOMS: atom_id res chain seq x y z
N MET A 1 3.07 3.56 -26.12
CA MET A 1 2.14 3.47 -24.97
C MET A 1 2.73 2.54 -23.94
N ALA A 2 2.51 2.81 -22.66
CA ALA A 2 2.87 1.88 -21.60
C ALA A 2 2.07 0.58 -21.75
N THR A 3 2.63 -0.55 -21.34
CA THR A 3 1.96 -1.86 -21.34
C THR A 3 2.27 -2.58 -20.04
N ALA A 4 1.70 -3.77 -19.83
CA ALA A 4 2.02 -4.59 -18.67
C ALA A 4 3.50 -5.04 -18.63
N HIS A 5 4.21 -4.94 -19.75
CA HIS A 5 5.62 -5.38 -19.89
C HIS A 5 6.59 -4.24 -20.12
N ARG A 6 6.08 -3.03 -20.40
CA ARG A 6 6.89 -1.89 -20.80
C ARG A 6 6.45 -0.63 -20.06
N ILE A 7 7.38 -0.05 -19.33
CA ILE A 7 7.21 1.25 -18.69
C ILE A 7 7.43 2.35 -19.73
N LEU A 8 6.62 3.40 -19.67
CA LEU A 8 6.77 4.59 -20.50
C LEU A 8 6.32 5.81 -19.72
N ILE A 9 7.28 6.67 -19.40
CA ILE A 9 7.02 7.93 -18.71
C ILE A 9 7.37 9.08 -19.65
N PRO A 10 6.37 9.74 -20.27
CA PRO A 10 6.63 10.94 -21.05
C PRO A 10 7.18 12.07 -20.17
N VAL A 11 8.00 12.95 -20.73
CA VAL A 11 8.60 14.10 -20.00
C VAL A 11 7.57 15.01 -19.31
N HIS A 12 6.35 15.10 -19.85
CA HIS A 12 5.27 15.92 -19.29
C HIS A 12 4.45 15.20 -18.21
N ASN A 13 4.59 13.89 -18.08
CA ASN A 13 4.07 13.18 -16.94
C ASN A 13 5.13 13.36 -15.84
N THR A 14 4.81 14.15 -14.81
CA THR A 14 5.70 14.41 -13.68
C THR A 14 4.99 14.20 -12.34
N GLY A 15 3.95 13.37 -12.35
CA GLY A 15 3.10 13.09 -11.20
C GLY A 15 2.30 14.31 -10.73
N LEU A 16 1.88 14.29 -9.47
CA LEU A 16 1.02 15.33 -8.89
C LEU A 16 1.72 16.69 -8.73
N TRP A 17 3.03 16.72 -8.49
CA TRP A 17 3.77 17.98 -8.23
C TRP A 17 4.04 18.80 -9.50
N LYS A 18 3.97 18.17 -10.67
CA LYS A 18 4.14 18.79 -11.99
C LYS A 18 5.37 19.69 -12.15
N PRO A 19 6.58 19.32 -11.66
CA PRO A 19 7.80 20.07 -11.97
C PRO A 19 8.12 20.01 -13.47
N ASN A 20 8.97 20.93 -13.92
CA ASN A 20 9.61 20.81 -15.22
C ASN A 20 10.69 19.72 -15.16
N GLN A 21 10.74 18.87 -16.18
CA GLN A 21 11.75 17.84 -16.39
C GLN A 21 12.23 17.86 -17.83
N ASP A 22 13.35 17.20 -18.11
CA ASP A 22 13.90 17.05 -19.46
C ASP A 22 13.81 15.61 -19.98
N GLU A 23 13.94 15.47 -21.31
CA GLU A 23 13.84 14.18 -22.01
C GLU A 23 14.95 13.19 -21.58
N GLU A 24 16.11 13.70 -21.20
CA GLU A 24 17.23 12.87 -20.74
C GLU A 24 16.89 12.20 -19.41
N THR A 25 16.34 12.98 -18.47
CA THR A 25 15.93 12.49 -17.15
C THR A 25 14.72 11.56 -17.27
N ALA A 26 13.75 11.89 -18.12
CA ALA A 26 12.61 11.01 -18.42
C ALA A 26 13.06 9.66 -19.02
N ALA A 27 14.02 9.68 -19.96
CA ALA A 27 14.59 8.46 -20.52
C ALA A 27 15.33 7.63 -19.46
N LYS A 28 16.10 8.30 -18.59
CA LYS A 28 16.84 7.62 -17.52
C LYS A 28 15.90 6.97 -16.50
N VAL A 29 14.84 7.64 -16.04
CA VAL A 29 13.92 7.03 -15.07
C VAL A 29 13.24 5.79 -15.68
N VAL A 30 12.87 5.84 -16.96
CA VAL A 30 12.30 4.68 -17.67
C VAL A 30 13.30 3.52 -17.77
N GLU A 31 14.56 3.81 -18.12
CA GLU A 31 15.63 2.80 -18.17
C GLU A 31 15.77 2.06 -16.84
N LEU A 32 15.88 2.81 -15.74
CA LEU A 32 16.09 2.26 -14.40
C LEU A 32 14.87 1.48 -13.89
N LEU A 33 13.67 2.01 -14.11
CA LEU A 33 12.42 1.33 -13.74
C LEU A 33 12.17 0.06 -14.53
N GLN A 34 12.64 0.01 -15.78
CA GLN A 34 12.48 -1.17 -16.63
C GLN A 34 13.39 -2.33 -16.18
N ASP A 35 14.48 -2.02 -15.47
CA ASP A 35 15.43 -3.00 -14.95
C ASP A 35 14.97 -3.61 -13.61
N ASP A 36 14.45 -2.79 -12.68
CA ASP A 36 13.92 -3.28 -11.40
C ASP A 36 12.66 -2.51 -10.93
N PHE A 37 11.68 -3.27 -10.44
CA PHE A 37 10.46 -2.75 -9.85
C PHE A 37 10.58 -2.44 -8.34
N GLU A 38 11.52 -3.01 -7.60
CA GLU A 38 11.57 -2.96 -6.13
C GLU A 38 11.75 -1.53 -5.58
N ILE A 39 12.40 -0.64 -6.34
CA ILE A 39 12.67 0.76 -5.96
C ILE A 39 11.87 1.79 -6.78
N THR A 40 10.78 1.33 -7.41
CA THR A 40 9.93 2.18 -8.27
C THR A 40 9.48 3.45 -7.56
N HIS A 41 8.99 3.30 -6.33
CA HIS A 41 8.53 4.41 -5.50
C HIS A 41 9.62 5.47 -5.24
N HIS A 42 10.87 5.05 -5.05
CA HIS A 42 11.97 5.98 -4.82
C HIS A 42 12.35 6.74 -6.09
N LEU A 43 12.44 6.04 -7.23
CA LEU A 43 12.78 6.64 -8.52
C LEU A 43 11.69 7.61 -9.01
N LEU A 44 10.41 7.23 -8.88
CA LEU A 44 9.29 8.09 -9.26
C LEU A 44 9.14 9.28 -8.33
N ALA A 45 9.38 9.13 -7.02
CA ALA A 45 9.41 10.26 -6.10
C ALA A 45 10.49 11.29 -6.48
N LEU A 46 11.71 10.81 -6.79
CA LEU A 46 12.81 11.68 -7.22
C LEU A 46 12.49 12.38 -8.54
N TYR A 47 12.05 11.62 -9.55
CA TYR A 47 11.71 12.18 -10.85
C TYR A 47 10.55 13.20 -10.74
N GLY A 48 9.48 12.84 -10.02
CA GLY A 48 8.31 13.68 -9.76
C GLY A 48 8.59 14.91 -8.89
N THR A 49 9.77 15.00 -8.26
CA THR A 49 10.21 16.19 -7.50
C THR A 49 11.28 17.02 -8.23
N GLY A 50 11.59 16.70 -9.50
CA GLY A 50 12.53 17.48 -10.31
C GLY A 50 14.00 17.05 -10.15
N ALA A 51 14.27 15.84 -9.63
CA ALA A 51 15.64 15.36 -9.49
C ALA A 51 16.31 15.12 -10.84
N PRO A 52 17.63 15.40 -10.98
CA PRO A 52 18.37 15.15 -12.21
C PRO A 52 18.78 13.68 -12.38
N VAL A 53 19.19 13.30 -13.60
CA VAL A 53 19.77 11.99 -13.96
C VAL A 53 20.75 11.45 -12.90
N SER A 54 21.66 12.28 -12.42
CA SER A 54 22.70 11.87 -11.46
C SER A 54 22.11 11.41 -10.11
N ALA A 55 21.01 12.02 -9.68
CA ALA A 55 20.33 11.65 -8.44
C ALA A 55 19.56 10.33 -8.61
N LEU A 56 18.90 10.13 -9.76
CA LEU A 56 18.24 8.87 -10.09
C LEU A 56 19.22 7.70 -10.13
N GLN A 57 20.35 7.87 -10.81
CA GLN A 57 21.38 6.83 -10.88
C GLN A 57 21.97 6.55 -9.49
N ALA A 58 22.32 7.58 -8.72
CA ALA A 58 22.86 7.40 -7.37
C ALA A 58 21.87 6.66 -6.45
N ALA A 59 20.58 6.98 -6.55
CA ALA A 59 19.52 6.29 -5.81
C ALA A 59 19.40 4.82 -6.25
N TYR A 60 19.50 4.53 -7.55
CA TYR A 60 19.50 3.18 -8.07
C TYR A 60 20.68 2.37 -7.54
N ASP A 61 21.90 2.88 -7.72
CA ASP A 61 23.15 2.22 -7.33
C ASP A 61 23.22 1.97 -5.81
N ALA A 62 22.76 2.93 -5.01
CA ALA A 62 22.72 2.79 -3.55
C ALA A 62 21.81 1.65 -3.07
N ASN A 63 20.88 1.20 -3.91
CA ASN A 63 19.94 0.13 -3.60
C ASN A 63 20.27 -1.20 -4.29
N GLU A 64 21.42 -1.32 -4.97
CA GLU A 64 21.83 -2.55 -5.69
C GLU A 64 21.75 -3.81 -4.81
N SER A 65 22.07 -3.72 -3.52
CA SER A 65 22.00 -4.86 -2.59
C SER A 65 20.58 -5.34 -2.28
N TYR A 66 19.58 -4.47 -2.47
CA TYR A 66 18.16 -4.77 -2.26
C TYR A 66 17.46 -5.23 -3.53
N GLN A 67 18.02 -4.85 -4.69
CA GLN A 67 17.52 -5.26 -6.01
C GLN A 67 17.61 -6.78 -6.16
N LYS A 68 16.47 -7.41 -6.46
CA LYS A 68 16.39 -8.87 -6.59
C LYS A 68 16.40 -9.25 -8.05
N ARG A 69 17.36 -10.11 -8.42
CA ARG A 69 17.35 -10.71 -9.76
C ARG A 69 16.03 -11.44 -10.00
N SER A 70 15.45 -11.19 -11.17
CA SER A 70 14.28 -11.92 -11.64
C SER A 70 14.55 -13.43 -11.61
N THR A 71 13.64 -14.18 -10.98
CA THR A 71 13.66 -15.64 -11.02
C THR A 71 12.86 -16.16 -12.21
N PRO A 72 13.19 -17.33 -12.78
CA PRO A 72 12.40 -17.91 -13.87
C PRO A 72 10.93 -18.11 -13.49
N VAL A 73 10.05 -17.70 -14.40
CA VAL A 73 8.61 -17.92 -14.27
C VAL A 73 8.28 -19.40 -14.47
N ARG A 74 7.34 -19.90 -13.67
CA ARG A 74 6.79 -21.26 -13.76
C ARG A 74 5.45 -21.20 -14.48
N ASP A 75 5.45 -21.49 -15.78
CA ASP A 75 4.22 -21.42 -16.61
C ASP A 75 3.06 -22.25 -16.06
N THR A 76 3.35 -23.38 -15.41
CA THR A 76 2.32 -24.22 -14.77
C THR A 76 1.60 -23.48 -13.64
N VAL A 77 2.29 -22.69 -12.84
CA VAL A 77 1.69 -21.88 -11.76
C VAL A 77 0.78 -20.81 -12.37
N VAL A 78 1.24 -20.12 -13.40
CA VAL A 78 0.46 -19.09 -14.10
C VAL A 78 -0.83 -19.68 -14.69
N GLN A 79 -0.73 -20.83 -15.36
CA GLN A 79 -1.88 -21.54 -15.93
C GLN A 79 -2.89 -21.99 -14.86
N GLU A 80 -2.42 -22.51 -13.72
CA GLU A 80 -3.29 -22.86 -12.60
C GLU A 80 -4.06 -21.65 -12.05
N LEU A 81 -3.36 -20.51 -11.88
CA LEU A 81 -3.97 -19.27 -11.42
C LEU A 81 -5.03 -18.72 -12.39
N GLN A 82 -4.78 -18.79 -13.71
CA GLN A 82 -5.74 -18.36 -14.73
C GLN A 82 -6.94 -19.30 -14.87
N HIS A 83 -6.75 -20.60 -14.61
CA HIS A 83 -7.82 -21.58 -14.69
C HIS A 83 -8.83 -21.42 -13.55
N ASP A 84 -8.34 -21.37 -12.31
CA ASP A 84 -9.17 -21.18 -11.12
C ASP A 84 -8.33 -20.56 -10.00
N TRP A 85 -8.44 -19.24 -9.86
CA TRP A 85 -7.74 -18.51 -8.79
C TRP A 85 -8.10 -19.04 -7.41
N SER A 86 -9.40 -19.22 -7.12
CA SER A 86 -9.89 -19.56 -5.78
C SER A 86 -9.39 -20.92 -5.32
N ALA A 87 -9.31 -21.89 -6.24
CA ALA A 87 -8.80 -23.22 -5.94
C ALA A 87 -7.26 -23.28 -5.86
N ASN A 88 -6.54 -22.45 -6.62
CA ASN A 88 -5.09 -22.61 -6.80
C ASN A 88 -4.23 -21.57 -6.08
N ALA A 89 -4.66 -20.31 -6.00
CA ALA A 89 -3.90 -19.24 -5.38
C ALA A 89 -3.47 -19.54 -3.92
N PRO A 90 -4.28 -20.18 -3.06
CA PRO A 90 -3.87 -20.50 -1.69
C PRO A 90 -2.57 -21.31 -1.57
N LYS A 91 -2.15 -22.05 -2.62
CA LYS A 91 -0.89 -22.80 -2.65
C LYS A 91 0.35 -21.89 -2.76
N TYR A 92 0.16 -20.68 -3.28
CA TYR A 92 1.25 -19.79 -3.73
C TYR A 92 1.27 -18.45 -2.98
N LEU A 93 0.13 -18.02 -2.43
CA LEU A 93 -0.01 -16.76 -1.71
C LEU A 93 0.89 -16.69 -0.47
N GLY A 94 1.45 -15.50 -0.18
CA GLY A 94 2.35 -15.28 0.96
C GLY A 94 3.76 -15.88 0.82
N LEU A 95 4.10 -16.39 -0.38
CA LEU A 95 5.38 -17.03 -0.65
C LEU A 95 6.18 -16.22 -1.69
N GLY A 96 7.15 -15.44 -1.22
CA GLY A 96 8.00 -14.56 -2.05
C GLY A 96 8.63 -15.22 -3.29
N LYS A 97 8.91 -16.53 -3.24
CA LYS A 97 9.48 -17.30 -4.37
C LYS A 97 8.57 -17.39 -5.61
N HIS A 98 7.30 -17.01 -5.47
CA HIS A 98 6.29 -16.98 -6.53
C HIS A 98 6.03 -15.57 -7.07
N TYR A 99 6.83 -14.56 -6.69
CA TYR A 99 6.62 -13.18 -7.14
C TYR A 99 6.61 -13.07 -8.67
N CYS A 100 7.61 -13.64 -9.35
CA CYS A 100 7.66 -13.63 -10.82
C CYS A 100 6.48 -14.37 -11.46
N ASP A 101 5.95 -15.41 -10.80
CA ASP A 101 4.78 -16.16 -11.27
C ASP A 101 3.51 -15.28 -11.19
N PHE A 102 3.30 -14.60 -10.07
CA PHE A 102 2.19 -13.65 -9.92
C PHE A 102 2.34 -12.41 -10.81
N LEU A 103 3.55 -11.88 -10.96
CA LEU A 103 3.81 -10.76 -11.88
C LEU A 103 3.40 -11.16 -13.30
N ARG A 104 3.85 -12.33 -13.77
CA ARG A 104 3.46 -12.81 -15.10
C ARG A 104 1.95 -13.00 -15.22
N PHE A 105 1.31 -13.57 -14.19
CA PHE A 105 -0.15 -13.72 -14.14
C PHE A 105 -0.85 -12.36 -14.30
N PHE A 106 -0.54 -11.37 -13.46
CA PHE A 106 -1.20 -10.06 -13.52
C PHE A 106 -0.90 -9.31 -14.81
N GLN A 107 0.30 -9.45 -15.37
CA GLN A 107 0.61 -8.87 -16.66
C GLN A 107 -0.28 -9.43 -17.78
N LEU A 108 -0.48 -10.76 -17.80
CA LEU A 108 -1.36 -11.40 -18.77
C LEU A 108 -2.83 -11.02 -18.57
N GLU A 109 -3.30 -10.94 -17.32
CA GLU A 109 -4.66 -10.49 -17.02
C GLU A 109 -4.88 -9.05 -17.50
N ILE A 110 -3.91 -8.16 -17.29
CA ILE A 110 -3.98 -6.77 -17.75
C ILE A 110 -3.92 -6.67 -19.27
N ASP A 111 -3.08 -7.45 -19.94
CA ASP A 111 -3.04 -7.49 -21.42
C ASP A 111 -4.40 -7.91 -22.00
N ASN A 112 -5.10 -8.84 -21.35
CA ASN A 112 -6.36 -9.39 -21.83
C ASN A 112 -7.57 -8.51 -21.51
N LYS A 113 -7.61 -7.91 -20.31
CA LYS A 113 -8.81 -7.25 -19.75
C LYS A 113 -8.64 -5.74 -19.57
N GLY A 114 -7.41 -5.23 -19.54
CA GLY A 114 -7.09 -3.86 -19.16
C GLY A 114 -6.91 -3.68 -17.64
N CYS A 115 -6.24 -2.60 -17.25
CA CYS A 115 -5.88 -2.33 -15.85
C CYS A 115 -7.11 -2.16 -14.94
N GLU A 116 -8.09 -1.35 -15.37
CA GLU A 116 -9.27 -1.02 -14.57
C GLU A 116 -10.06 -2.26 -14.18
N VAL A 117 -10.27 -3.18 -15.13
CA VAL A 117 -10.99 -4.44 -14.89
C VAL A 117 -10.24 -5.31 -13.89
N VAL A 118 -8.92 -5.45 -14.03
CA VAL A 118 -8.10 -6.25 -13.12
C VAL A 118 -8.07 -5.63 -11.72
N VAL A 119 -7.88 -4.32 -11.61
CA VAL A 119 -7.93 -3.60 -10.33
C VAL A 119 -9.28 -3.80 -9.66
N ASN A 120 -10.39 -3.63 -10.39
CA ASN A 120 -11.73 -3.88 -9.84
C ASN A 120 -11.91 -5.33 -9.35
N GLU A 121 -11.51 -6.30 -10.18
CA GLU A 121 -11.65 -7.74 -9.90
C GLU A 121 -10.88 -8.19 -8.66
N PHE A 122 -9.72 -7.59 -8.40
CA PHE A 122 -8.84 -7.99 -7.31
C PHE A 122 -8.92 -7.09 -6.08
N LEU A 123 -9.44 -5.86 -6.18
CA LEU A 123 -9.40 -4.86 -5.09
C LEU A 123 -10.73 -4.18 -4.73
N CYS A 124 -11.75 -4.22 -5.59
CA CYS A 124 -12.99 -3.45 -5.35
C CYS A 124 -14.26 -4.30 -5.21
N GLN A 125 -14.22 -5.59 -5.52
CA GLN A 125 -15.40 -6.47 -5.46
C GLN A 125 -15.60 -7.07 -4.06
N ASP A 126 -16.85 -7.32 -3.65
CA ASP A 126 -17.15 -8.00 -2.39
C ASP A 126 -16.99 -9.54 -2.51
N THR A 127 -15.75 -9.99 -2.75
CA THR A 127 -15.39 -11.42 -2.86
C THR A 127 -14.30 -11.79 -1.87
N SER A 128 -14.18 -13.08 -1.51
CA SER A 128 -13.10 -13.57 -0.65
C SER A 128 -11.71 -13.34 -1.26
N LYS A 129 -11.59 -13.49 -2.58
CA LYS A 129 -10.38 -13.17 -3.35
C LYS A 129 -9.96 -11.72 -3.13
N CYS A 130 -10.90 -10.80 -3.35
CA CYS A 130 -10.63 -9.38 -3.22
C CYS A 130 -10.25 -9.00 -1.79
N ARG A 131 -11.02 -9.48 -0.80
CA ARG A 131 -10.73 -9.26 0.61
C ARG A 131 -9.33 -9.75 0.99
N ASP A 132 -8.90 -10.94 0.59
CA ASP A 132 -7.55 -11.43 0.92
C ASP A 132 -6.43 -10.58 0.28
N ILE A 133 -6.60 -10.15 -0.96
CA ILE A 133 -5.59 -9.28 -1.62
C ILE A 133 -5.56 -7.89 -1.00
N VAL A 134 -6.72 -7.30 -0.70
CA VAL A 134 -6.80 -6.01 0.02
C VAL A 134 -6.16 -6.12 1.39
N GLN A 135 -6.46 -7.15 2.17
CA GLN A 135 -5.81 -7.37 3.46
C GLN A 135 -4.29 -7.45 3.30
N ARG A 136 -3.78 -8.19 2.30
CA ARG A 136 -2.34 -8.29 2.02
C ARG A 136 -1.69 -6.97 1.59
N LEU A 137 -2.42 -6.08 0.90
CA LEU A 137 -1.93 -4.73 0.60
C LEU A 137 -1.61 -3.95 1.88
N PHE A 138 -2.37 -4.17 2.95
CA PHE A 138 -2.21 -3.49 4.24
C PHE A 138 -1.48 -4.32 5.32
N ALA A 139 -1.16 -5.59 5.07
CA ALA A 139 -0.71 -6.54 6.10
C ALA A 139 0.80 -6.55 6.42
N GLY A 140 1.53 -5.45 6.18
CA GLY A 140 2.90 -5.34 6.68
C GLY A 140 3.68 -4.11 6.25
N ILE A 141 5.00 -4.23 6.40
CA ILE A 141 6.00 -3.16 6.19
C ILE A 141 6.44 -3.08 4.72
N ALA A 142 6.20 -4.12 3.93
CA ALA A 142 6.49 -4.06 2.50
C ALA A 142 5.53 -3.05 1.83
N HIS A 143 5.93 -2.58 0.66
CA HIS A 143 5.30 -1.46 -0.04
C HIS A 143 4.27 -1.86 -1.13
N PRO A 144 3.50 -2.99 -1.10
CA PRO A 144 2.56 -3.31 -2.18
C PRO A 144 1.59 -2.18 -2.52
N LEU A 145 1.04 -1.51 -1.50
CA LEU A 145 0.12 -0.39 -1.71
C LEU A 145 0.82 0.81 -2.34
N ILE A 146 1.99 1.20 -1.82
CA ILE A 146 2.77 2.33 -2.36
C ILE A 146 3.16 2.06 -3.81
N GLN A 147 3.64 0.85 -4.11
CA GLN A 147 3.96 0.42 -5.47
C GLN A 147 2.75 0.52 -6.40
N LEU A 148 1.60 0.00 -5.96
CA LEU A 148 0.35 0.05 -6.70
C LEU A 148 -0.11 1.49 -6.97
N GLN A 149 -0.03 2.37 -5.97
CA GLN A 149 -0.41 3.76 -6.08
C GLN A 149 0.42 4.52 -7.11
N TYR A 150 1.75 4.34 -7.11
CA TYR A 150 2.60 4.87 -8.18
C TYR A 150 2.21 4.35 -9.56
N GLY A 151 1.82 3.07 -9.66
CA GLY A 151 1.32 2.50 -10.90
C GLY A 151 0.02 3.14 -11.39
N LEU A 152 -0.88 3.50 -10.47
CA LEU A 152 -2.14 4.18 -10.77
C LEU A 152 -1.91 5.66 -11.11
N GLU A 153 -1.17 6.41 -10.29
CA GLU A 153 -0.86 7.84 -10.49
C GLU A 153 -0.18 8.08 -11.84
N TRP A 154 0.79 7.23 -12.19
CA TRP A 154 1.58 7.38 -13.41
C TRP A 154 1.00 6.64 -14.62
N GLU A 155 -0.15 5.98 -14.46
CA GLU A 155 -0.81 5.17 -15.48
C GLU A 155 0.13 4.12 -16.10
N GLN A 156 0.87 3.39 -15.25
CA GLN A 156 1.87 2.39 -15.67
C GLN A 156 1.39 0.96 -15.38
N PRO A 157 0.86 0.24 -16.39
CA PRO A 157 0.32 -1.11 -16.20
C PRO A 157 1.33 -2.12 -15.64
N ALA A 158 2.60 -2.01 -16.02
CA ALA A 158 3.66 -2.87 -15.50
C ALA A 158 3.87 -2.70 -13.97
N ILE A 159 3.77 -1.46 -13.48
CA ILE A 159 3.91 -1.14 -12.06
C ILE A 159 2.65 -1.60 -11.30
N ILE A 160 1.46 -1.44 -11.88
CA ILE A 160 0.21 -2.00 -11.32
C ILE A 160 0.32 -3.52 -11.16
N ALA A 161 0.77 -4.23 -12.20
CA ALA A 161 0.99 -5.68 -12.14
C ALA A 161 1.99 -6.06 -11.04
N SER A 162 3.08 -5.29 -10.90
CA SER A 162 4.09 -5.47 -9.85
C SER A 162 3.51 -5.27 -8.45
N GLY A 163 2.73 -4.21 -8.22
CA GLY A 163 2.09 -3.95 -6.91
C GLY A 163 1.13 -5.07 -6.51
N LEU A 164 0.29 -5.54 -7.43
CA LEU A 164 -0.61 -6.68 -7.21
C LEU A 164 0.16 -7.98 -6.94
N ALA A 165 1.23 -8.24 -7.68
CA ALA A 165 2.08 -9.40 -7.47
C ALA A 165 2.78 -9.35 -6.10
N GLN A 166 3.25 -8.17 -5.69
CA GLN A 166 3.86 -7.97 -4.39
C GLN A 166 2.85 -8.20 -3.25
N ALA A 167 1.59 -7.75 -3.42
CA ALA A 167 0.50 -8.05 -2.50
C ALA A 167 0.26 -9.56 -2.38
N ALA A 168 0.18 -10.27 -3.51
CA ALA A 168 -0.09 -11.71 -3.53
C ALA A 168 0.97 -12.52 -2.76
N VAL A 169 2.24 -12.15 -2.87
CA VAL A 169 3.33 -12.84 -2.14
C VAL A 169 3.58 -12.33 -0.73
N HIS A 170 2.95 -11.22 -0.34
CA HIS A 170 3.04 -10.71 1.02
C HIS A 170 2.26 -11.61 1.98
N ARG A 171 2.81 -11.87 3.17
CA ARG A 171 2.08 -12.61 4.21
C ARG A 171 0.88 -11.79 4.69
N ASN A 172 -0.15 -12.45 5.19
CA ASN A 172 -1.35 -11.80 5.71
C ASN A 172 -1.50 -12.01 7.23
N PRO A 173 -0.55 -11.56 8.07
CA PRO A 173 -0.68 -11.71 9.53
C PRO A 173 -1.80 -10.85 10.13
N LEU A 174 -2.30 -9.83 9.41
CA LEU A 174 -3.40 -8.97 9.84
C LEU A 174 -4.78 -9.47 9.39
N GLY A 175 -4.88 -10.56 8.63
CA GLY A 175 -6.14 -11.01 8.03
C GLY A 175 -7.23 -11.26 9.07
N ASP A 176 -6.93 -12.02 10.13
CA ASP A 176 -7.88 -12.30 11.22
C ASP A 176 -8.32 -11.03 11.96
N PHE A 177 -7.45 -10.02 12.05
CA PHE A 177 -7.81 -8.73 12.63
C PHE A 177 -8.80 -7.98 11.74
N PHE A 178 -8.53 -7.88 10.44
CA PHE A 178 -9.44 -7.26 9.48
C PHE A 178 -10.80 -7.96 9.44
N ASP A 179 -10.82 -9.29 9.41
CA ASP A 179 -12.07 -10.08 9.44
C ASP A 179 -12.92 -9.79 10.69
N LYS A 180 -12.27 -9.60 11.86
CA LYS A 180 -12.98 -9.20 13.10
C LYS A 180 -13.55 -7.79 13.02
N VAL A 181 -12.81 -6.85 12.45
CA VAL A 181 -13.27 -5.47 12.24
C VAL A 181 -14.48 -5.47 11.31
N ASP A 182 -14.42 -6.17 10.18
CA ASP A 182 -15.53 -6.28 9.24
C ASP A 182 -16.79 -6.91 9.87
N ALA A 183 -16.60 -7.99 10.64
CA ALA A 183 -17.69 -8.64 11.35
C ALA A 183 -18.35 -7.71 12.39
N ALA A 184 -17.54 -6.97 13.15
CA ALA A 184 -18.02 -5.99 14.13
C ALA A 184 -18.74 -4.81 13.45
N ALA A 185 -18.18 -4.26 12.36
CA ALA A 185 -18.77 -3.18 11.59
C ALA A 185 -20.13 -3.59 10.99
N LYS A 186 -20.24 -4.83 10.50
CA LYS A 186 -21.49 -5.40 10.01
C LYS A 186 -22.53 -5.55 11.12
N SER A 187 -22.12 -6.05 12.29
CA SER A 187 -23.02 -6.18 13.45
C SER A 187 -23.54 -4.82 13.93
N LEU A 188 -22.67 -3.81 14.03
CA LEU A 188 -23.06 -2.45 14.37
C LEU A 188 -24.08 -1.89 13.38
N HIS A 189 -23.85 -2.07 12.08
CA HIS A 189 -24.78 -1.63 11.05
C HIS A 189 -26.16 -2.29 11.17
N GLN A 190 -26.18 -3.61 11.40
CA GLN A 190 -27.43 -4.36 11.56
C GLN A 190 -28.22 -3.97 12.81
N SER A 191 -27.53 -3.52 13.87
CA SER A 191 -28.17 -3.06 15.10
C SER A 191 -28.90 -1.72 14.95
N GLY A 192 -28.63 -0.96 13.88
CA GLY A 192 -29.17 0.39 13.70
C GLY A 192 -28.61 1.42 14.69
N ALA A 193 -27.55 1.07 15.43
CA ALA A 193 -26.87 2.00 16.32
C ALA A 193 -26.36 3.21 15.52
N ASN A 194 -26.77 4.41 15.93
CA ASN A 194 -26.16 5.63 15.42
C ASN A 194 -24.77 5.73 16.02
N VAL A 195 -23.76 5.33 15.25
CA VAL A 195 -22.37 5.58 15.60
C VAL A 195 -22.07 6.98 15.11
N ASP A 196 -21.96 7.94 16.04
CA ASP A 196 -21.42 9.25 15.70
C ASP A 196 -20.11 9.02 14.96
N GLY A 197 -19.94 9.61 13.78
CA GLY A 197 -18.73 9.38 12.98
C GLY A 197 -17.55 10.06 13.66
N TRP A 198 -16.67 9.28 14.30
CA TRP A 198 -15.49 9.86 14.93
C TRP A 198 -14.56 10.41 13.87
N ARG A 199 -13.93 11.54 14.18
CA ARG A 199 -12.84 12.05 13.36
C ARG A 199 -11.52 11.39 13.75
N LEU A 200 -10.64 11.13 12.80
CA LEU A 200 -9.32 10.53 13.04
C LEU A 200 -8.50 11.33 14.06
N SER A 201 -8.57 12.66 13.98
CA SER A 201 -7.89 13.54 14.94
C SER A 201 -8.51 13.47 16.33
N GLU A 202 -9.84 13.34 16.43
CA GLU A 202 -10.50 13.17 17.74
C GLU A 202 -10.15 11.83 18.38
N ILE A 203 -10.05 10.75 17.58
CA ILE A 203 -9.53 9.47 18.06
C ILE A 203 -8.13 9.67 18.61
N CYS A 204 -7.22 10.26 17.84
CA CYS A 204 -5.83 10.43 18.23
C CYS A 204 -5.67 11.20 19.55
N GLU A 205 -6.39 12.31 19.71
CA GLU A 205 -6.35 13.15 20.92
C GLU A 205 -6.95 12.45 22.14
N ASN A 206 -7.98 11.63 21.95
CA ASN A 206 -8.77 11.08 23.04
C ASN A 206 -8.48 9.61 23.36
N ILE A 207 -7.73 8.87 22.52
CA ILE A 207 -7.52 7.43 22.65
C ILE A 207 -6.99 7.01 24.03
N ARG A 208 -6.12 7.83 24.64
CA ARG A 208 -5.57 7.55 25.99
C ARG A 208 -6.63 7.65 27.09
N ARG A 209 -7.62 8.53 26.92
CA ARG A 209 -8.71 8.75 27.86
C ARG A 209 -9.82 7.71 27.65
N ASP A 210 -10.20 7.50 26.39
CA ASP A 210 -11.41 6.75 26.04
C ASP A 210 -11.14 5.26 25.81
N HIS A 211 -9.90 4.90 25.45
CA HIS A 211 -9.46 3.51 25.18
C HIS A 211 -8.14 3.19 25.91
N PRO A 212 -8.11 3.28 27.26
CA PRO A 212 -6.89 3.07 28.03
C PRO A 212 -6.34 1.65 27.91
N GLY A 213 -7.18 0.64 27.62
CA GLY A 213 -6.73 -0.72 27.38
C GLY A 213 -5.89 -0.83 26.11
N LEU A 214 -6.37 -0.22 25.01
CA LEU A 214 -5.65 -0.13 23.75
C LEU A 214 -4.41 0.77 23.86
N SER A 215 -4.53 1.96 24.45
CA SER A 215 -3.42 2.92 24.47
C SER A 215 -2.23 2.46 25.32
N ASN A 216 -2.47 1.60 26.31
CA ASN A 216 -1.45 0.99 27.16
C ASN A 216 -1.14 -0.46 26.74
N SER A 217 -1.71 -0.94 25.62
CA SER A 217 -1.55 -2.34 25.20
C SER A 217 -0.15 -2.62 24.69
N ALA A 218 0.46 -1.69 23.95
CA ALA A 218 1.82 -1.78 23.42
C ALA A 218 2.85 -1.32 24.47
N VAL A 219 3.86 -2.14 24.73
CA VAL A 219 4.92 -1.83 25.71
C VAL A 219 6.30 -1.90 25.07
N TRP A 220 7.28 -1.24 25.70
CA TRP A 220 8.63 -1.11 25.17
C TRP A 220 9.34 -2.45 24.95
N ASP A 221 9.05 -3.44 25.78
CA ASP A 221 9.70 -4.77 25.73
C ASP A 221 9.03 -5.72 24.73
N ASP A 222 8.04 -5.27 23.95
CA ASP A 222 7.46 -6.10 22.89
C ASP A 222 8.44 -6.24 21.71
N ASP A 223 8.66 -7.48 21.25
CA ASP A 223 9.39 -7.76 20.00
C ASP A 223 8.76 -7.02 18.80
N ASN A 224 7.42 -6.91 18.80
CA ASN A 224 6.70 -6.06 17.89
C ASN A 224 5.43 -5.49 18.58
N PRO A 225 5.41 -4.19 18.90
CA PRO A 225 4.30 -3.57 19.63
C PRO A 225 2.92 -3.66 18.94
N LEU A 226 2.88 -3.79 17.60
CA LEU A 226 1.64 -3.99 16.88
C LEU A 226 1.08 -5.39 17.15
N TYR A 227 1.87 -6.44 16.94
CA TYR A 227 1.40 -7.82 17.09
C TYR A 227 1.14 -8.20 18.56
N GLU A 228 2.07 -7.85 19.45
CA GLU A 228 1.99 -8.23 20.86
C GLU A 228 1.09 -7.32 21.70
N GLY A 229 1.08 -6.02 21.37
CA GLY A 229 0.26 -5.02 22.04
C GLY A 229 -1.13 -4.96 21.42
N VAL A 230 -1.25 -4.29 20.28
CA VAL A 230 -2.54 -3.97 19.66
C VAL A 230 -3.33 -5.22 19.29
N LEU A 231 -2.71 -6.20 18.62
CA LEU A 231 -3.42 -7.35 18.05
C LEU A 231 -3.62 -8.51 19.03
N ARG A 232 -2.99 -8.46 20.22
CA ARG A 232 -3.16 -9.48 21.26
C ARG A 232 -3.79 -8.92 22.53
N ARG A 233 -3.17 -7.92 23.17
CA ARG A 233 -3.66 -7.34 24.44
C ARG A 233 -4.77 -6.30 24.22
N GLY A 234 -4.63 -5.47 23.19
CA GLY A 234 -5.56 -4.39 22.84
C GLY A 234 -6.66 -4.79 21.85
N LEU A 235 -6.71 -6.05 21.42
CA LEU A 235 -7.46 -6.50 20.24
C LEU A 235 -8.94 -6.09 20.27
N GLN A 236 -9.61 -6.34 21.40
CA GLN A 236 -11.05 -6.09 21.52
C GLN A 236 -11.38 -4.59 21.40
N GLU A 237 -10.60 -3.73 22.05
CA GLU A 237 -10.78 -2.27 21.95
C GLU A 237 -10.42 -1.77 20.55
N ALA A 238 -9.35 -2.28 19.94
CA ALA A 238 -8.97 -1.94 18.56
C ALA A 238 -10.08 -2.30 17.57
N VAL A 239 -10.64 -3.52 17.65
CA VAL A 239 -11.75 -3.95 16.79
C VAL A 239 -12.97 -3.05 16.99
N THR A 240 -13.30 -2.72 18.25
CA THR A 240 -14.47 -1.87 18.57
C THR A 240 -14.29 -0.46 18.00
N LEU A 241 -13.10 0.13 18.18
CA LEU A 241 -12.76 1.47 17.68
C LEU A 241 -12.78 1.53 16.16
N LEU A 242 -12.13 0.58 15.48
CA LEU A 242 -12.06 0.59 14.02
C LEU A 242 -13.38 0.22 13.34
N ALA A 243 -14.22 -0.62 13.97
CA ALA A 243 -15.55 -0.94 13.45
C ALA A 243 -16.51 0.26 13.44
N ALA A 244 -16.23 1.27 14.27
CA ALA A 244 -16.96 2.54 14.33
C ALA A 244 -16.53 3.54 13.24
N LEU A 245 -15.34 3.37 12.66
CA LEU A 245 -14.88 4.19 11.53
C LEU A 245 -15.62 3.77 10.26
N ARG A 246 -16.35 4.72 9.66
CA ARG A 246 -17.16 4.47 8.46
C ARG A 246 -16.96 5.58 7.45
N VAL A 247 -16.76 5.15 6.22
CA VAL A 247 -16.78 5.99 5.02
C VAL A 247 -18.00 5.57 4.22
N LYS A 248 -18.78 6.56 3.78
CA LYS A 248 -19.95 6.41 2.90
C LYS A 248 -19.56 6.89 1.51
N GLU A 249 -20.29 6.44 0.50
CA GLU A 249 -20.05 6.85 -0.89
C GLU A 249 -20.12 8.37 -1.08
N ASP A 250 -20.97 9.06 -0.31
CA ASP A 250 -21.18 10.50 -0.37
C ASP A 250 -20.19 11.34 0.46
N ASP A 251 -19.35 10.71 1.32
CA ASP A 251 -18.35 11.41 2.13
C ASP A 251 -16.89 11.02 1.81
N VAL A 252 -16.64 10.21 0.78
CA VAL A 252 -15.29 9.74 0.39
C VAL A 252 -14.30 10.90 0.24
N GLU A 253 -14.69 11.99 -0.42
CA GLU A 253 -13.82 13.15 -0.61
C GLU A 253 -13.48 13.84 0.71
N GLU A 254 -14.47 14.03 1.59
CA GLU A 254 -14.28 14.64 2.91
C GLU A 254 -13.39 13.74 3.78
N ARG A 255 -13.63 12.43 3.79
CA ARG A 255 -12.83 11.45 4.55
C ARG A 255 -11.40 11.34 4.04
N THR A 256 -11.21 11.46 2.73
CA THR A 256 -9.87 11.53 2.13
C THR A 256 -9.14 12.78 2.58
N ALA A 257 -9.79 13.96 2.52
CA ALA A 257 -9.21 15.21 3.00
C ALA A 257 -8.91 15.17 4.51
N GLU A 258 -9.80 14.59 5.30
CA GLU A 258 -9.63 14.38 6.74
C GLU A 258 -8.39 13.52 7.02
N MET A 259 -8.25 12.38 6.34
CA MET A 259 -7.11 11.49 6.47
C MET A 259 -5.79 12.19 6.09
N LEU A 260 -5.77 12.94 4.98
CA LEU A 260 -4.60 13.70 4.55
C LEU A 260 -4.17 14.73 5.61
N HIS A 261 -5.11 15.52 6.12
CA HIS A 261 -4.85 16.50 7.17
C HIS A 261 -4.40 15.83 8.48
N HIS A 262 -5.02 14.70 8.84
CA HIS A 262 -4.65 13.95 10.03
C HIS A 262 -3.22 13.42 9.95
N ASN A 263 -2.84 12.86 8.81
CA ASN A 263 -1.49 12.37 8.57
C ASN A 263 -0.45 13.50 8.67
N ALA A 264 -0.73 14.65 8.06
CA ALA A 264 0.13 15.83 8.18
C ALA A 264 0.23 16.34 9.63
N TYR A 265 -0.89 16.32 10.37
CA TYR A 265 -0.92 16.68 11.79
C TYR A 265 -0.05 15.75 12.63
N VAL A 266 -0.23 14.43 12.51
CA VAL A 266 0.56 13.43 13.25
C VAL A 266 2.04 13.54 12.89
N ALA A 267 2.38 13.64 11.61
CA ALA A 267 3.75 13.75 11.15
C ALA A 267 4.43 15.03 11.68
N ALA A 268 3.74 16.17 11.64
CA ALA A 268 4.25 17.43 12.19
C ALA A 268 4.36 17.40 13.72
N ALA A 269 3.31 16.97 14.43
CA ALA A 269 3.28 16.95 15.89
C ALA A 269 4.29 15.97 16.49
N ALA A 270 4.51 14.81 15.85
CA ALA A 270 5.48 13.81 16.31
C ALA A 270 6.93 14.21 16.02
N SER A 271 7.19 14.89 14.89
CA SER A 271 8.54 15.28 14.51
C SER A 271 8.99 16.62 15.11
N TRP A 272 8.06 17.53 15.43
CA TRP A 272 8.37 18.89 15.84
C TRP A 272 8.41 19.07 17.37
N ASN A 273 9.60 19.02 17.95
CA ASN A 273 9.81 19.28 19.38
C ASN A 273 11.06 20.17 19.62
N PRO A 274 10.95 21.50 19.51
CA PRO A 274 12.07 22.40 19.76
C PRO A 274 12.70 22.21 21.15
N PRO A 275 14.04 22.28 21.27
CA PRO A 275 15.01 22.74 20.27
C PRO A 275 15.54 21.62 19.35
N HIS A 276 14.91 20.45 19.31
CA HIS A 276 15.41 19.31 18.54
C HIS A 276 15.14 19.46 17.03
N ILE A 277 16.05 18.93 16.22
CA ILE A 277 15.89 18.86 14.77
C ILE A 277 14.77 17.86 14.45
N PRO A 278 13.74 18.25 13.65
CA PRO A 278 12.70 17.33 13.24
C PRO A 278 13.25 16.11 12.51
N LYS A 279 12.78 14.93 12.88
CA LYS A 279 13.11 13.66 12.23
C LYS A 279 11.83 12.91 11.89
N PHE A 280 11.81 12.32 10.71
CA PHE A 280 10.77 11.39 10.29
C PHE A 280 11.39 10.00 10.28
N ASP A 281 10.83 9.09 11.06
CA ASP A 281 11.19 7.67 10.96
C ASP A 281 10.39 7.00 9.83
N PHE A 282 10.66 5.72 9.60
CA PHE A 282 9.99 4.93 8.58
C PHE A 282 8.46 4.98 8.70
N PHE A 283 7.90 4.92 9.91
CA PHE A 283 6.45 4.89 10.12
C PHE A 283 5.82 6.26 9.84
N LEU A 284 6.44 7.35 10.31
CA LEU A 284 5.98 8.71 10.02
C LEU A 284 6.09 9.05 8.53
N MET A 285 7.12 8.54 7.86
CA MET A 285 7.22 8.64 6.40
C MET A 285 6.10 7.88 5.70
N SER A 286 5.79 6.64 6.11
CA SER A 286 4.69 5.86 5.52
C SER A 286 3.32 6.52 5.71
N VAL A 287 3.06 7.15 6.87
CA VAL A 287 1.83 7.92 7.12
C VAL A 287 1.64 9.05 6.11
N MET A 288 2.73 9.68 5.66
CA MET A 288 2.70 10.73 4.64
C MET A 288 2.69 10.18 3.21
N LEU A 289 3.48 9.13 2.94
CA LEU A 289 3.69 8.58 1.60
C LEU A 289 2.54 7.72 1.08
N LEU A 290 1.75 7.10 1.97
CA LEU A 290 0.63 6.26 1.57
C LEU A 290 -0.51 7.02 0.88
N PHE A 291 -0.48 8.36 0.85
CA PHE A 291 -1.63 9.14 0.37
C PHE A 291 -1.25 10.45 -0.36
N TYR A 292 0.04 10.69 -0.59
CA TYR A 292 0.50 11.83 -1.41
C TYR A 292 0.64 11.50 -2.90
N SER A 293 0.12 10.35 -3.34
CA SER A 293 0.19 9.77 -4.69
C SER A 293 -1.18 9.27 -5.12
#